data_AF-A0A835WNJ3-F1
#
_entry.id   AF-A0A835WNJ3-F1
#
_cell.length_a   1.000
_cell.length_b   1.000
_cell.length_c   1.000
_cell.angle_alpha   90.00
_cell.angle_beta   90.00
_cell.angle_gamma   90.00
#
_symmetry.space_group_name_H-M   'P 1'
#
loop_
_entity.id
_entity.type
_entity.pdbx_description
1 polymer ?
#
loop_
_entity_poly.entity_id
_entity_poly.type
_entity_poly.pdbx_seq_one_letter_code
_entity_poly.pdbx_strand_id
1 'polypeptide(L)'
;MSRSRITAACGLLAALLLVAGCCAAVAQTTSTGGGEMDTTQLCKEAEQQLPGDPNISAFKQCAATKPIPQDCCAKLAPYAKYLPCLKNPDYRAAVEAFLSGTTSIDEIRTTCLV
;
A
#
# COMPACT_ATOMS: atom_id res chain seq x y z
N MET A 1 33.74 18.73 44.52
CA MET A 1 33.25 17.93 43.38
C MET A 1 31.75 17.75 43.48
N SER A 2 31.11 17.90 42.33
CA SER A 2 29.75 18.40 42.08
C SER A 2 28.60 17.54 42.62
N ARG A 3 27.60 18.22 43.19
CA ARG A 3 26.24 17.69 43.41
C ARG A 3 25.38 18.07 42.20
N SER A 4 25.09 17.11 41.33
CA SER A 4 24.10 17.28 40.26
C SER A 4 22.69 17.13 40.85
N ARG A 5 21.99 18.24 41.03
CA ARG A 5 20.55 18.26 41.30
C ARG A 5 19.81 18.37 39.98
N ILE A 6 18.86 17.44 39.83
CA ILE A 6 17.83 17.38 38.80
C ILE A 6 17.01 18.67 38.90
N THR A 7 16.87 19.42 37.80
CA THR A 7 15.95 20.56 37.74
C THR A 7 14.93 20.31 36.65
N ALA A 8 13.70 20.08 37.09
CA ALA A 8 12.50 20.02 36.29
C ALA A 8 12.06 21.43 35.85
N ALA A 9 11.42 21.45 34.69
CA ALA A 9 10.27 22.27 34.31
C ALA A 9 10.42 23.79 34.03
N CYS A 10 9.63 24.19 33.04
CA CYS A 10 9.10 25.52 32.75
C CYS A 10 10.07 26.59 32.21
N GLY A 11 10.06 26.74 30.88
CA GLY A 11 10.45 27.96 30.17
C GLY A 11 9.47 28.23 29.05
N LEU A 12 8.34 28.87 29.38
CA LEU A 12 7.36 29.42 28.45
C LEU A 12 7.93 30.66 27.74
N LEU A 13 7.45 30.86 26.51
CA LEU A 13 7.24 32.15 25.81
C LEU A 13 8.36 32.75 24.93
N ALA A 14 7.99 32.84 23.64
CA ALA A 14 8.18 33.98 22.72
C ALA A 14 9.62 34.26 22.24
N ALA A 15 9.93 34.63 21.00
CA ALA A 15 9.25 34.95 19.75
C ALA A 15 10.41 35.10 18.72
N LEU A 16 10.33 34.74 17.44
CA LEU A 16 9.91 35.53 16.27
C LEU A 16 10.54 34.76 15.08
N LEU A 17 9.77 34.16 14.17
CA LEU A 17 9.40 34.76 12.87
C LEU A 17 10.56 35.45 12.13
N LEU A 18 11.09 34.80 11.07
CA LEU A 18 11.35 35.37 9.73
C LEU A 18 12.31 34.47 8.91
N VAL A 19 11.78 33.51 8.15
CA VAL A 19 12.25 33.23 6.78
C VAL A 19 11.03 32.73 5.99
N ALA A 20 10.63 33.51 4.99
CA ALA A 20 9.67 33.14 3.98
C ALA A 20 10.24 32.08 3.04
N GLY A 21 9.45 31.08 2.64
CA GLY A 21 9.78 30.21 1.51
C GLY A 21 9.13 28.83 1.49
N CYS A 22 7.92 28.78 0.91
CA CYS A 22 7.28 27.61 0.29
C CYS A 22 6.62 26.52 1.16
N CYS A 23 5.28 26.61 1.21
CA CYS A 23 4.26 25.57 1.32
C CYS A 23 4.72 24.10 1.38
N ALA A 24 4.39 23.40 2.48
CA ALA A 24 3.87 22.03 2.42
C ALA A 24 3.08 21.75 3.70
N ALA A 25 1.75 21.65 3.56
CA ALA A 25 0.84 21.28 4.61
C ALA A 25 1.18 19.87 5.14
N VAL A 26 1.56 19.75 6.40
CA VAL A 26 1.51 18.47 7.10
C VAL A 26 0.07 18.19 7.48
N ALA A 27 -0.71 17.71 6.51
CA ALA A 27 -2.02 17.14 6.75
C ALA A 27 -1.83 15.81 7.49
N GLN A 28 -1.87 15.83 8.82
CA GLN A 28 -2.08 14.60 9.60
C GLN A 28 -3.55 14.18 9.41
N THR A 29 -3.82 13.49 8.32
CA THR A 29 -5.09 12.79 8.12
C THR A 29 -5.01 11.45 8.83
N THR A 30 -5.29 11.47 10.13
CA THR A 30 -5.78 10.29 10.85
C THR A 30 -7.16 9.94 10.28
N SER A 31 -7.18 9.09 9.26
CA SER A 31 -8.40 8.45 8.81
C SER A 31 -8.58 7.18 9.63
N THR A 32 -9.35 7.29 10.71
CA THR A 32 -9.88 6.14 11.44
C THR A 32 -10.97 5.50 10.56
N GLY A 33 -10.60 4.41 9.89
CA GLY A 33 -11.47 3.62 9.03
C GLY A 33 -12.56 2.89 9.82
N GLY A 34 -13.75 3.48 9.86
CA GLY A 34 -14.99 2.76 10.19
C GLY A 34 -15.38 1.87 8.99
N GLY A 35 -14.84 0.65 8.96
CA GLY A 35 -15.03 -0.33 7.88
C GLY A 35 -13.79 -1.19 7.60
N GLU A 36 -12.67 -0.89 8.26
CA GLU A 36 -11.34 -1.43 7.96
C GLU A 36 -11.09 -2.84 8.52
N MET A 37 -11.85 -3.31 9.52
CA MET A 37 -11.52 -4.54 10.25
C MET A 37 -11.57 -5.82 9.39
N ASP A 38 -12.56 -5.96 8.50
CA ASP A 38 -12.76 -7.18 7.70
C ASP A 38 -11.78 -7.23 6.50
N THR A 39 -11.59 -6.09 5.86
CA THR A 39 -10.66 -5.96 4.72
C THR A 39 -9.21 -6.06 5.19
N THR A 40 -8.86 -5.50 6.36
CA THR A 40 -7.48 -5.53 6.89
C THR A 40 -6.96 -6.96 7.09
N GLN A 41 -7.76 -7.86 7.64
CA GLN A 41 -7.34 -9.26 7.82
C GLN A 41 -7.17 -9.96 6.47
N LEU A 42 -8.11 -9.73 5.53
CA LEU A 42 -8.08 -10.30 4.19
C LEU A 42 -6.85 -9.81 3.40
N CYS A 43 -6.44 -8.54 3.59
CA CYS A 43 -5.25 -7.98 2.97
C CYS A 43 -3.95 -8.50 3.58
N LYS A 44 -3.90 -8.66 4.90
CA LYS A 44 -2.75 -9.30 5.57
C LYS A 44 -2.59 -10.75 5.12
N GLU A 45 -3.69 -11.48 4.93
CA GLU A 45 -3.66 -12.83 4.36
C GLU A 45 -3.10 -12.80 2.93
N ALA A 46 -3.56 -11.85 2.11
CA ALA A 46 -3.08 -11.66 0.75
C ALA A 46 -1.56 -11.37 0.71
N GLU A 47 -1.08 -10.47 1.57
CA GLU A 47 0.35 -10.14 1.68
C GLU A 47 1.22 -11.35 2.03
N GLN A 48 0.70 -12.28 2.85
CA GLN A 48 1.44 -13.46 3.28
C GLN A 48 1.36 -14.61 2.29
N GLN A 49 0.19 -14.84 1.69
CA GLN A 49 -0.06 -16.03 0.87
C GLN A 49 0.28 -15.81 -0.60
N LEU A 50 -0.03 -14.65 -1.17
CA LEU A 50 0.10 -14.43 -2.61
C LEU A 50 1.53 -14.50 -3.13
N PRO A 51 2.55 -13.92 -2.45
CA PRO A 51 3.93 -14.02 -2.95
C PRO A 51 4.44 -15.46 -3.07
N GLY A 52 3.90 -16.38 -2.27
CA GLY A 52 4.25 -17.81 -2.28
C GLY A 52 3.30 -18.67 -3.11
N ASP A 53 2.20 -18.11 -3.64
CA ASP A 53 1.19 -18.88 -4.35
C ASP A 53 1.65 -19.16 -5.81
N PRO A 54 1.77 -20.43 -6.21
CA PRO A 54 2.20 -20.79 -7.56
C PRO A 54 1.22 -20.32 -8.64
N ASN A 55 -0.06 -20.14 -8.34
CA ASN A 55 -1.03 -19.70 -9.34
C ASN A 55 -0.91 -18.21 -9.66
N ILE A 56 -0.51 -17.36 -8.71
CA ILE A 56 -0.27 -15.94 -9.00
C ILE A 56 1.03 -15.75 -9.78
N SER A 57 2.01 -16.62 -9.53
CA SER A 57 3.21 -16.75 -10.38
C SER A 57 2.87 -17.23 -11.78
N ALA A 58 1.98 -18.21 -11.92
CA ALA A 58 1.49 -18.68 -13.22
C ALA A 58 0.70 -17.58 -13.95
N PHE A 59 -0.10 -16.78 -13.23
CA PHE A 59 -0.74 -15.60 -13.79
C PHE A 59 0.28 -14.61 -14.34
N LYS A 60 1.31 -14.24 -13.56
CA LYS A 60 2.36 -13.31 -14.02
C LYS A 60 3.03 -13.82 -15.30
N GLN A 61 3.40 -15.10 -15.37
CA GLN A 61 4.01 -15.67 -16.57
C GLN A 61 3.05 -15.63 -17.77
N CYS A 62 1.77 -15.93 -17.54
CA CYS A 62 0.74 -15.93 -18.57
C CYS A 62 0.48 -14.50 -19.10
N ALA A 63 0.41 -13.52 -18.18
CA ALA A 63 0.19 -12.10 -18.48
C ALA A 63 1.40 -11.40 -19.13
N ALA A 64 2.55 -12.08 -19.24
CA ALA A 64 3.68 -11.60 -20.04
C ALA A 64 3.35 -11.53 -21.54
N THR A 65 2.38 -12.33 -21.99
CA THR A 65 1.91 -12.33 -23.37
C THR A 65 0.91 -11.18 -23.58
N LYS A 66 1.13 -10.38 -24.63
CA LYS A 66 0.26 -9.23 -24.97
C LYS A 66 -0.56 -9.52 -26.23
N PRO A 67 -1.86 -9.17 -26.27
CA PRO A 67 -2.68 -8.71 -25.14
C PRO A 67 -2.88 -9.83 -24.10
N ILE A 68 -3.19 -9.48 -22.84
CA ILE A 68 -3.40 -10.49 -21.79
C ILE A 68 -4.53 -11.44 -22.24
N PRO A 69 -4.24 -12.75 -22.42
CA PRO A 69 -5.26 -13.72 -22.79
C PRO A 69 -6.35 -13.82 -21.72
N GLN A 70 -7.60 -14.00 -22.12
CA GLN A 70 -8.72 -14.21 -21.17
C GLN A 70 -8.51 -15.44 -20.28
N ASP A 71 -7.84 -16.48 -20.78
CA ASP A 71 -7.47 -17.65 -19.98
C ASP A 71 -6.51 -17.30 -18.83
N CYS A 72 -5.63 -16.31 -19.03
CA CYS A 72 -4.79 -15.77 -17.96
C CYS A 72 -5.64 -15.01 -16.93
N CYS A 73 -6.61 -14.20 -17.39
CA CYS A 73 -7.53 -13.49 -16.50
C CYS A 73 -8.34 -14.45 -15.62
N ALA A 74 -8.71 -15.64 -16.11
CA ALA A 74 -9.37 -16.66 -15.31
C ALA A 74 -8.54 -17.13 -14.10
N LYS A 75 -7.19 -17.07 -14.19
CA LYS A 75 -6.29 -17.40 -13.07
C LYS A 75 -6.34 -16.35 -11.94
N LEU A 76 -6.80 -15.14 -12.22
CA LEU A 76 -7.04 -14.10 -11.22
C LEU A 76 -8.38 -14.26 -10.49
N ALA A 77 -9.33 -15.01 -11.04
CA ALA A 77 -10.66 -15.21 -10.46
C ALA A 77 -10.65 -15.64 -8.97
N PRO A 78 -9.86 -16.64 -8.52
CA PRO A 78 -9.82 -17.01 -7.09
C PRO A 78 -9.21 -15.92 -6.20
N TYR A 79 -8.45 -15.00 -6.78
CA TYR A 79 -7.82 -13.87 -6.09
C TYR A 79 -8.69 -12.60 -6.11
N ALA A 80 -9.85 -12.62 -6.77
CA ALA A 80 -10.77 -11.50 -6.84
C ALA A 80 -11.20 -11.01 -5.45
N LYS A 81 -11.25 -11.91 -4.45
CA LYS A 81 -11.53 -11.56 -3.06
C LYS A 81 -10.53 -10.55 -2.47
N TYR A 82 -9.30 -10.52 -2.98
CA TYR A 82 -8.25 -9.60 -2.54
C TYR A 82 -8.22 -8.28 -3.34
N LEU A 83 -9.06 -8.07 -4.35
CA LEU A 83 -9.18 -6.80 -5.06
C LEU A 83 -9.47 -5.57 -4.17
N PRO A 84 -10.36 -5.64 -3.15
CA PRO A 84 -10.53 -4.51 -2.23
C PRO A 84 -9.23 -4.11 -1.52
N CYS A 85 -8.28 -5.03 -1.36
CA CYS A 85 -6.98 -4.75 -0.74
C CYS A 85 -6.09 -3.85 -1.57
N LEU A 86 -6.33 -3.72 -2.87
CA LEU A 86 -5.59 -2.78 -3.73
C LEU A 86 -5.83 -1.30 -3.36
N LYS A 87 -6.80 -1.02 -2.48
CA LYS A 87 -6.98 0.31 -1.86
C LYS A 87 -5.91 0.61 -0.80
N ASN A 88 -5.29 -0.42 -0.21
CA ASN A 88 -4.17 -0.26 0.71
C ASN A 88 -2.89 0.02 -0.12
N PRO A 89 -2.20 1.15 0.11
CA PRO A 89 -1.02 1.52 -0.68
C PRO A 89 0.14 0.54 -0.56
N ASP A 90 0.38 -0.06 0.61
CA ASP A 90 1.48 -1.01 0.82
C ASP A 90 1.27 -2.30 0.03
N TYR A 91 0.07 -2.87 0.13
CA TYR A 91 -0.30 -4.06 -0.64
C TYR A 91 -0.31 -3.77 -2.14
N ARG A 92 -0.84 -2.60 -2.55
CA ARG A 92 -0.82 -2.19 -3.96
C ARG A 92 0.62 -2.10 -4.48
N ALA A 93 1.53 -1.48 -3.73
CA ALA A 93 2.94 -1.37 -4.10
C ALA A 93 3.61 -2.76 -4.20
N ALA A 94 3.31 -3.68 -3.29
CA ALA A 94 3.81 -5.05 -3.36
C ALA A 94 3.33 -5.79 -4.62
N VAL A 95 2.04 -5.64 -4.96
CA VAL A 95 1.47 -6.22 -6.19
C VAL A 95 2.05 -5.56 -7.44
N GLU A 96 2.23 -4.24 -7.47
CA GLU A 96 2.89 -3.54 -8.58
C GLU A 96 4.34 -4.00 -8.76
N ALA A 97 5.10 -4.12 -7.66
CA ALA A 97 6.46 -4.63 -7.68
C ALA A 97 6.51 -6.08 -8.19
N PHE A 98 5.56 -6.92 -7.76
CA PHE A 98 5.46 -8.30 -8.24
C PHE A 98 5.16 -8.36 -9.74
N LEU A 99 4.25 -7.53 -10.26
CA LEU A 99 3.86 -7.52 -11.67
C LEU A 99 4.85 -6.75 -12.56
N SER A 100 5.75 -5.97 -11.95
CA SER A 100 6.73 -5.14 -12.63
C SER A 100 7.52 -5.93 -13.69
N GLY A 101 7.69 -5.30 -14.86
CA GLY A 101 8.34 -5.90 -16.03
C GLY A 101 7.45 -6.87 -16.84
N THR A 102 6.20 -7.10 -16.43
CA THR A 102 5.26 -8.00 -17.12
C THR A 102 3.96 -7.28 -17.48
N THR A 103 3.28 -6.74 -16.47
CA THR A 103 2.00 -6.04 -16.62
C THR A 103 1.82 -5.04 -15.46
N SER A 104 0.72 -4.32 -15.42
CA SER A 104 0.37 -3.37 -14.36
C SER A 104 -1.03 -3.65 -13.84
N ILE A 105 -1.30 -3.22 -12.61
CA ILE A 105 -2.63 -3.34 -12.01
C ILE A 105 -3.71 -2.67 -12.89
N ASP A 106 -3.37 -1.54 -13.50
CA ASP A 106 -4.29 -0.78 -14.36
C ASP A 106 -4.65 -1.54 -15.65
N GLU A 107 -3.66 -2.18 -16.27
CA GLU A 107 -3.86 -3.01 -17.47
C GLU A 107 -4.69 -4.26 -17.14
N ILE A 108 -4.41 -4.91 -16.00
CA ILE A 108 -5.20 -6.04 -15.51
C ILE A 108 -6.63 -5.61 -15.22
N ARG A 109 -6.86 -4.46 -14.59
CA ARG A 109 -8.21 -3.96 -14.31
C ARG A 109 -9.00 -3.74 -15.60
N THR A 110 -8.35 -3.16 -16.60
CA THR A 110 -8.99 -2.86 -17.88
C THR A 110 -9.20 -4.10 -18.76
N THR A 111 -8.35 -5.12 -18.64
CA THR A 111 -8.39 -6.30 -19.53
C THR A 111 -9.09 -7.51 -18.90
N CYS A 112 -8.93 -7.70 -17.59
CA CYS A 112 -9.38 -8.88 -16.86
C CYS A 112 -10.54 -8.64 -15.88
N LEU A 113 -10.78 -7.38 -15.46
CA LEU A 113 -11.77 -7.04 -14.43
C LEU A 113 -12.85 -6.07 -14.94
N VAL A 114 -13.03 -6.03 -16.26
CA VAL A 114 -14.10 -5.30 -16.96
C VAL A 114 -15.46 -5.93 -16.78
#